data_AF-M7BFC8-F1
#
_entry.id   AF-M7BFC8-F1
#
_cell.length_a   1.000
_cell.length_b   1.000
_cell.length_c   1.000
_cell.angle_alpha   90.00
_cell.angle_beta   90.00
_cell.angle_gamma   90.00
#
_symmetry.space_group_name_H-M   'P 1'
#
loop_
_entity.id
_entity.type
_entity.pdbx_description
1 polymer ?
#
loop_
_entity_poly.entity_id
_entity_poly.type
_entity_poly.pdbx_seq_one_letter_code
_entity_poly.pdbx_strand_id
1 'polypeptide(L)'
;MSHNAHPDRFSQQFKLCCPAPKHTGFCSISFKGPVIFEIPLLVCSAWTAHIASSQLTMVAPCGKQSPAWSTPEFLALLALWGEDVVQSQLRSSRRNFDTYSQISCGMLEKGYKWDTHQCNVKIKELKQPYQKARESNHCSGAAPKTCYFYKELDAILSSDLTA
;
A
#
# COMPACT_ATOMS: atom_id res chain seq x y z
N MET A 1 -10.35 -12.04 -29.10
CA MET A 1 -10.93 -12.34 -27.78
C MET A 1 -10.46 -11.30 -26.80
N SER A 2 -11.42 -10.87 -26.01
CA SER A 2 -11.49 -9.71 -25.13
C SER A 2 -10.45 -9.60 -24.02
N HIS A 3 -10.48 -8.39 -23.43
CA HIS A 3 -10.25 -8.01 -22.03
C HIS A 3 -8.91 -7.31 -21.77
N ASN A 4 -8.89 -5.96 -21.67
CA ASN A 4 -9.48 -5.06 -20.66
C ASN A 4 -8.46 -4.67 -19.60
N ALA A 5 -8.22 -3.34 -19.52
CA ALA A 5 -8.10 -2.51 -18.30
C ALA A 5 -6.96 -2.86 -17.30
N HIS A 6 -6.35 -1.97 -16.54
CA HIS A 6 -6.54 -0.55 -16.22
C HIS A 6 -5.21 0.00 -15.69
N PRO A 7 -4.94 1.31 -15.82
CA PRO A 7 -3.77 2.03 -15.32
C PRO A 7 -3.67 2.12 -13.79
N ASP A 8 -2.47 2.38 -13.29
CA ASP A 8 -2.21 3.49 -12.37
C ASP A 8 -0.71 3.82 -12.29
N ARG A 9 -0.30 4.97 -12.84
CA ARG A 9 0.99 5.62 -12.59
C ARG A 9 0.70 7.06 -12.17
N PHE A 10 -0.01 7.24 -11.06
CA PHE A 10 -0.08 8.53 -10.39
C PHE A 10 1.28 8.88 -9.76
N SER A 11 2.02 9.79 -10.41
CA SER A 11 2.73 10.90 -9.76
C SER A 11 3.78 11.46 -10.70
N GLN A 12 3.43 12.53 -11.42
CA GLN A 12 4.44 13.44 -11.94
C GLN A 12 3.91 14.87 -11.80
N GLN A 13 4.30 15.45 -10.66
CA GLN A 13 4.51 16.87 -10.37
C GLN A 13 4.09 17.88 -11.45
N PHE A 14 2.88 18.44 -11.37
CA PHE A 14 2.51 19.65 -12.12
C PHE A 14 3.02 20.88 -11.38
N LYS A 15 3.74 21.77 -12.09
CA LYS A 15 4.15 23.09 -11.57
C LYS A 15 3.48 24.16 -12.42
N LEU A 16 2.43 24.77 -11.89
CA LEU A 16 1.71 25.88 -12.53
C LEU A 16 2.41 27.20 -12.19
N CYS A 17 2.84 27.95 -13.21
CA CYS A 17 3.23 29.35 -13.06
C CYS A 17 2.08 30.20 -13.60
N CYS A 18 1.38 30.94 -12.73
CA CYS A 18 0.40 31.94 -13.15
C CYS A 18 1.08 33.31 -13.29
N PRO A 19 1.16 33.92 -14.49
CA PRO A 19 1.48 35.34 -14.61
C PRO A 19 0.25 36.23 -14.35
N ALA A 20 0.47 37.33 -13.64
CA ALA A 20 -0.49 38.39 -13.33
C ALA A 20 -0.81 39.28 -14.58
N PRO A 21 -1.90 40.06 -14.55
CA PRO A 21 -2.71 40.33 -15.72
C PRO A 21 -2.31 41.64 -16.42
N LYS A 22 -1.80 41.55 -17.66
CA LYS A 22 -1.80 42.67 -18.60
C LYS A 22 -1.90 42.10 -20.02
N HIS A 23 -2.98 42.48 -20.70
CA HIS A 23 -3.28 42.23 -22.11
C HIS A 23 -3.68 40.80 -22.55
N THR A 24 -4.92 40.73 -23.04
CA THR A 24 -5.48 39.82 -24.05
C THR A 24 -4.48 38.85 -24.70
N GLY A 25 -4.54 37.56 -24.36
CA GLY A 25 -3.76 36.53 -25.02
C GLY A 25 -4.09 35.10 -24.53
N PHE A 26 -4.05 34.14 -25.45
CA PHE A 26 -4.25 32.71 -25.21
C PHE A 26 -3.14 32.09 -24.35
N CYS A 27 -3.48 31.07 -23.56
CA CYS A 27 -2.50 30.26 -22.84
C CYS A 27 -2.06 29.07 -23.71
N SER A 28 -0.77 28.96 -24.04
CA SER A 28 -0.23 27.85 -24.82
C SER A 28 0.05 26.64 -23.94
N ILE A 29 -0.58 25.51 -24.24
CA ILE A 29 -0.27 24.20 -23.64
C ILE A 29 0.37 23.35 -24.73
N SER A 30 1.60 22.90 -24.52
CA SER A 30 2.31 22.08 -25.50
C SER A 30 2.22 20.60 -25.13
N PHE A 31 1.68 19.76 -26.02
CA PHE A 31 1.63 18.31 -25.90
C PHE A 31 2.60 17.70 -26.92
N LYS A 32 3.32 16.63 -26.54
CA LYS A 32 4.13 15.85 -27.47
C LYS A 32 3.20 15.02 -28.37
N GLY A 33 2.88 15.50 -29.57
CA GLY A 33 2.16 14.74 -30.62
C GLY A 33 1.20 15.58 -31.48
N PRO A 34 0.83 15.15 -32.71
CA PRO A 34 0.28 16.05 -33.72
C PRO A 34 -1.25 16.02 -33.75
N VAL A 35 -1.91 16.84 -32.92
CA VAL A 35 -3.18 17.49 -33.28
C VAL A 35 -3.44 18.62 -32.29
N ILE A 36 -3.51 19.85 -32.81
CA ILE A 36 -3.90 21.05 -32.07
C ILE A 36 -5.42 21.19 -32.24
N PHE A 37 -6.18 21.19 -31.13
CA PHE A 37 -7.58 21.59 -31.16
C PHE A 37 -7.72 22.91 -30.42
N GLU A 38 -8.02 23.98 -31.16
CA GLU A 38 -8.28 25.30 -30.62
C GLU A 38 -9.67 25.32 -29.97
N ILE A 39 -9.76 25.55 -28.65
CA ILE A 39 -11.04 25.70 -27.94
C ILE A 39 -11.21 27.17 -27.51
N PRO A 40 -12.30 27.85 -27.90
CA PRO A 40 -12.60 29.20 -27.44
C PRO A 40 -12.78 29.27 -25.92
N LEU A 41 -12.22 30.32 -25.29
CA LEU A 41 -12.24 30.59 -23.84
C LEU A 41 -13.63 30.61 -23.17
N LEU A 42 -14.72 30.54 -23.94
CA LEU A 42 -16.10 30.55 -23.43
C LEU A 42 -16.58 29.21 -22.84
N VAL A 43 -15.84 28.10 -22.99
CA VAL A 43 -16.17 26.83 -22.31
C VAL A 43 -15.41 26.66 -20.99
N CYS A 44 -14.50 27.58 -20.63
CA CYS A 44 -13.80 27.53 -19.35
C CYS A 44 -14.58 28.17 -18.18
N SER A 45 -15.59 29.01 -18.44
CA SER A 45 -16.36 29.70 -17.40
C SER A 45 -17.74 29.08 -17.11
N ALA A 46 -18.21 28.11 -17.89
CA ALA A 46 -19.54 27.51 -17.71
C ALA A 46 -19.56 26.18 -16.93
N TRP A 47 -18.44 25.46 -16.76
CA TRP A 47 -18.42 24.25 -15.90
C TRP A 47 -18.29 24.60 -14.40
N THR A 48 -17.82 25.79 -14.05
CA THR A 48 -17.71 26.23 -12.64
C THR A 48 -19.04 26.65 -12.00
N ALA A 49 -20.16 26.60 -12.72
CA ALA A 49 -21.47 27.07 -12.24
C ALA A 49 -22.58 25.99 -12.24
N HIS A 50 -22.23 24.70 -12.15
CA HIS A 50 -23.21 23.63 -11.87
C HIS A 50 -22.77 22.72 -10.70
N ILE A 51 -22.08 23.29 -9.71
CA ILE A 51 -21.81 22.63 -8.42
C ILE A 51 -22.21 23.56 -7.27
N ALA A 52 -23.34 24.25 -7.40
CA ALA A 52 -23.84 25.14 -6.37
C ALA A 52 -25.36 25.09 -6.22
N SER A 53 -25.96 23.89 -6.26
CA SER A 53 -27.28 23.67 -5.64
C SER A 53 -27.62 22.18 -5.62
N SER A 54 -27.12 21.47 -4.61
CA SER A 54 -27.75 20.25 -4.06
C SER A 54 -26.96 19.87 -2.81
N GLN A 55 -27.49 20.28 -1.65
CA GLN A 55 -27.08 19.70 -0.39
C GLN A 55 -27.64 18.28 -0.31
N LEU A 56 -26.78 17.27 -0.36
CA LEU A 56 -26.98 16.01 0.31
C LEU A 56 -25.67 15.55 0.95
N THR A 57 -25.75 15.34 2.24
CA THR A 57 -24.79 14.65 3.11
C THR A 57 -24.20 13.41 2.45
N MET A 58 -22.87 13.41 2.29
CA MET A 58 -22.09 12.18 2.24
C MET A 58 -20.85 12.41 3.12
N VAL A 59 -20.94 12.04 4.39
CA VAL A 59 -19.74 11.53 5.08
C VAL A 59 -19.29 10.37 4.22
N ALA A 60 -18.16 10.49 3.56
CA ALA A 60 -17.43 9.33 3.08
C ALA A 60 -16.53 8.90 4.24
N PRO A 61 -16.84 7.82 5.00
CA PRO A 61 -15.79 7.14 5.72
C PRO A 61 -15.03 6.32 4.67
N CYS A 62 -14.11 6.97 3.98
CA CYS A 62 -13.13 6.26 3.16
C CYS A 62 -11.76 6.90 3.32
N GLY A 63 -11.34 7.03 4.58
CA GLY A 63 -10.00 6.62 4.93
C GLY A 63 -10.18 5.39 5.80
N LYS A 64 -10.07 4.18 5.23
CA LYS A 64 -9.75 3.03 6.07
C LYS A 64 -8.37 3.33 6.62
N GLN A 65 -8.29 4.03 7.75
CA GLN A 65 -7.11 3.92 8.60
C GLN A 65 -6.98 2.42 8.81
N SER A 66 -5.90 1.82 8.28
CA SER A 66 -5.57 0.46 8.66
C SER A 66 -5.63 0.46 10.18
N PRO A 67 -6.41 -0.44 10.81
CA PRO A 67 -6.49 -0.43 12.26
C PRO A 67 -5.05 -0.50 12.80
N ALA A 68 -4.77 0.32 13.81
CA ALA A 68 -3.45 0.37 14.39
C ALA A 68 -3.23 -0.95 15.13
N TRP A 69 -2.40 -1.83 14.57
CA TRP A 69 -2.01 -3.08 15.21
C TRP A 69 -1.35 -2.77 16.55
N SER A 70 -1.91 -3.31 17.62
CA SER A 70 -1.37 -3.20 18.97
C SER A 70 -0.28 -4.27 19.20
N THR A 71 0.62 -4.03 20.16
CA THR A 71 1.66 -5.01 20.55
C THR A 71 1.13 -6.42 20.82
N PRO A 72 0.05 -6.64 21.59
CA PRO A 72 -0.46 -7.99 21.84
C PRO A 72 -1.01 -8.65 20.56
N GLU A 73 -1.63 -7.89 19.66
CA GLU A 73 -2.07 -8.40 18.35
C GLU A 73 -0.90 -8.83 17.48
N PHE A 74 0.19 -8.06 17.48
CA PHE A 74 1.42 -8.44 16.79
C PHE A 74 2.02 -9.73 17.33
N LEU A 75 2.10 -9.87 18.66
CA LEU A 75 2.63 -11.08 19.27
C LEU A 75 1.74 -12.30 18.97
N ALA A 76 0.42 -12.13 18.97
CA ALA A 76 -0.52 -13.16 18.56
C ALA A 76 -0.32 -13.59 17.09
N LEU A 77 -0.15 -12.61 16.19
CA LEU A 77 0.14 -12.86 14.79
C LEU A 77 1.48 -13.59 14.59
N LEU A 78 2.54 -13.16 15.27
CA LEU A 78 3.86 -13.78 15.20
C LEU A 78 3.83 -15.22 15.74
N ALA A 79 3.10 -15.47 16.83
CA ALA A 79 2.95 -16.81 17.39
C ALA A 79 2.27 -17.76 16.40
N LEU A 80 1.12 -17.37 15.83
CA LEU A 80 0.40 -18.17 14.83
C LEU A 80 1.22 -18.36 13.56
N TRP A 81 1.86 -17.29 13.08
CA TRP A 81 2.70 -17.35 11.90
C TRP A 81 3.93 -18.23 12.11
N GLY A 82 4.50 -18.23 13.31
CA GLY A 82 5.67 -19.03 13.70
C GLY A 82 5.38 -20.51 13.94
N GLU A 83 4.12 -20.96 13.89
CA GLU A 83 3.81 -22.38 14.05
C GLU A 83 4.45 -23.22 12.93
N ASP A 84 5.03 -24.36 13.30
CA ASP A 84 5.74 -25.23 12.36
C ASP A 84 4.84 -25.71 11.21
N VAL A 85 3.57 -26.00 11.50
CA VAL A 85 2.58 -26.37 10.49
C VAL A 85 2.31 -25.22 9.51
N VAL A 86 2.29 -23.98 9.98
CA VAL A 86 2.10 -22.80 9.13
C VAL A 86 3.35 -22.57 8.28
N GLN A 87 4.54 -22.63 8.87
CA GLN A 87 5.81 -22.46 8.14
C GLN A 87 6.02 -23.55 7.09
N SER A 88 5.72 -24.81 7.40
CA SER A 88 5.83 -25.92 6.44
C SER A 88 4.88 -25.75 5.24
N GLN A 89 3.64 -25.35 5.47
CA GLN A 89 2.68 -25.03 4.39
C GLN A 89 3.15 -23.86 3.51
N LEU A 90 3.65 -22.79 4.14
CA LEU A 90 4.19 -21.63 3.44
C LEU A 90 5.40 -21.97 2.57
N ARG A 91 6.21 -22.94 2.99
CA ARG A 91 7.35 -23.47 2.21
C ARG A 91 6.90 -24.38 1.07
N SER A 92 5.86 -25.19 1.29
CA SER A 92 5.41 -26.19 0.31
C SER A 92 4.59 -25.61 -0.84
N SER A 93 3.99 -24.43 -0.68
CA SER A 93 3.10 -23.83 -1.68
C SER A 93 3.40 -22.36 -1.98
N ARG A 94 3.19 -21.96 -3.24
CA ARG A 94 3.13 -20.54 -3.64
C ARG A 94 1.73 -19.94 -3.44
N ARG A 95 0.70 -20.79 -3.40
CA ARG A 95 -0.69 -20.41 -3.13
C ARG A 95 -0.95 -20.59 -1.64
N ASN A 96 -0.75 -19.52 -0.89
CA ASN A 96 -0.80 -19.54 0.58
C ASN A 96 -2.09 -18.95 1.14
N PHE A 97 -3.13 -18.80 0.32
CA PHE A 97 -4.39 -18.18 0.74
C PHE A 97 -5.01 -18.93 1.93
N ASP A 98 -5.10 -20.25 1.84
CA ASP A 98 -5.68 -21.09 2.89
C ASP A 98 -4.86 -21.00 4.19
N THR A 99 -3.53 -20.95 4.09
CA THR A 99 -2.65 -20.75 5.26
C THR A 99 -2.86 -19.39 5.93
N TYR A 100 -3.00 -18.30 5.16
CA TYR A 100 -3.33 -16.99 5.74
C TYR A 100 -4.76 -16.95 6.30
N SER A 101 -5.68 -17.74 5.73
CA SER A 101 -7.04 -17.91 6.27
C SER A 101 -7.01 -18.62 7.62
N GLN A 102 -6.20 -19.68 7.77
CA GLN A 102 -5.95 -20.34 9.05
C GLN A 102 -5.40 -19.36 10.11
N ILE A 103 -4.44 -18.52 9.74
CA ILE A 103 -3.90 -17.49 10.65
C ILE A 103 -5.00 -16.50 11.08
N SER A 104 -5.83 -16.04 10.13
CA SER A 104 -6.96 -15.15 10.44
C SER A 104 -7.98 -15.80 11.39
N CYS A 105 -8.30 -17.09 11.20
CA CYS A 105 -9.13 -17.85 12.13
C CYS A 105 -8.50 -17.91 13.52
N GLY A 106 -7.20 -18.20 13.64
CA GLY A 106 -6.51 -18.21 14.93
C GLY A 106 -6.47 -16.84 15.62
N MET A 107 -6.37 -15.74 14.85
CA MET A 107 -6.48 -14.38 15.39
C MET A 107 -7.87 -14.13 15.97
N LEU A 108 -8.93 -14.59 15.27
CA LEU A 108 -10.30 -14.46 15.72
C LEU A 108 -10.56 -15.25 17.02
N GLU A 109 -10.02 -16.46 17.14
CA GLU A 109 -10.08 -17.27 18.37
C GLU A 109 -9.43 -16.58 19.57
N LYS A 110 -8.38 -15.80 19.33
CA LYS A 110 -7.72 -14.96 20.35
C LYS A 110 -8.46 -13.65 20.63
N GLY A 111 -9.60 -13.41 19.97
CA GLY A 111 -10.45 -12.23 20.16
C GLY A 111 -10.13 -11.06 19.22
N TYR A 112 -9.23 -11.23 18.26
CA TYR A 112 -8.80 -10.17 17.35
C TYR A 112 -9.43 -10.33 15.97
N LYS A 113 -10.18 -9.31 15.54
CA LYS A 113 -10.90 -9.32 14.25
C LYS A 113 -10.01 -8.84 13.11
N TRP A 114 -9.08 -9.69 12.69
CA TRP A 114 -8.21 -9.43 11.54
C TRP A 114 -8.56 -10.34 10.38
N ASP A 115 -8.85 -9.73 9.23
CA ASP A 115 -9.12 -10.46 8.00
C ASP A 115 -7.85 -11.13 7.43
N THR A 116 -8.04 -12.16 6.61
CA THR A 116 -6.98 -12.87 5.89
C THR A 116 -6.07 -11.92 5.11
N HIS A 117 -6.65 -10.94 4.42
CA HIS A 117 -5.88 -9.95 3.67
C HIS A 117 -5.04 -9.06 4.59
N GLN A 118 -5.60 -8.63 5.72
CA GLN A 118 -4.90 -7.79 6.69
C GLN A 118 -3.72 -8.53 7.32
N CYS A 119 -3.89 -9.80 7.70
CA CYS A 119 -2.82 -10.65 8.20
C CYS A 119 -1.70 -10.80 7.15
N ASN A 120 -2.07 -11.04 5.88
CA ASN A 120 -1.11 -11.18 4.79
C ASN A 120 -0.27 -9.91 4.57
N VAL A 121 -0.94 -8.76 4.47
CA VAL A 121 -0.27 -7.46 4.32
C VAL A 121 0.65 -7.22 5.51
N LYS A 122 0.20 -7.51 6.73
CA LYS A 122 0.99 -7.26 7.92
C LYS A 122 2.25 -8.12 8.02
N ILE A 123 2.14 -9.40 7.69
CA ILE A 123 3.29 -10.30 7.64
C ILE A 123 4.31 -9.82 6.59
N LYS A 124 3.84 -9.36 5.42
CA LYS A 124 4.73 -8.77 4.39
C LYS A 124 5.42 -7.51 4.89
N GLU A 125 4.70 -6.62 5.56
CA GLU A 125 5.26 -5.40 6.17
C GLU A 125 6.33 -5.73 7.22
N LEU A 126 6.18 -6.82 7.98
CA LEU A 126 7.16 -7.27 8.97
C LEU A 126 8.41 -7.88 8.34
N LYS A 127 8.26 -8.65 7.25
CA LYS A 127 9.38 -9.30 6.56
C LYS A 127 10.35 -8.30 5.94
N GLN A 128 9.84 -7.23 5.34
CA GLN A 128 10.65 -6.24 4.61
C GLN A 128 11.77 -5.57 5.46
N PRO A 129 11.48 -4.95 6.62
CA PRO A 129 12.51 -4.33 7.45
C PRO A 129 13.46 -5.36 8.07
N TYR A 130 12.98 -6.57 8.39
CA TYR A 130 13.84 -7.67 8.87
C TYR A 130 14.85 -8.09 7.80
N GLN A 131 14.41 -8.31 6.56
CA GLN A 131 15.30 -8.68 5.44
C GLN A 131 16.37 -7.61 5.24
N LYS A 132 15.97 -6.34 5.19
CA LYS A 132 16.91 -5.21 5.06
C LYS A 132 17.91 -5.13 6.22
N ALA A 133 17.46 -5.37 7.44
CA ALA A 133 18.34 -5.40 8.61
C ALA A 133 19.32 -6.58 8.54
N ARG A 134 18.83 -7.77 8.21
CA ARG A 134 19.64 -8.98 8.06
C ARG A 134 20.69 -8.83 6.97
N GLU A 135 20.32 -8.41 5.77
CA GLU A 135 21.26 -8.16 4.66
C GLU A 135 22.36 -7.16 5.04
N SER A 136 22.00 -6.07 5.73
CA SER A 136 23.00 -5.12 6.22
C SER A 136 23.96 -5.75 7.24
N ASN A 137 23.47 -6.66 8.09
CA ASN A 137 24.29 -7.33 9.09
C ASN A 137 25.22 -8.40 8.46
N HIS A 138 24.80 -9.03 7.36
CA HIS A 138 25.65 -9.98 6.61
C HIS A 138 26.73 -9.27 5.80
N CYS A 139 26.44 -8.09 5.25
CA CYS A 139 27.35 -7.39 4.33
C CYS A 139 28.34 -6.43 5.02
N SER A 140 28.13 -6.07 6.29
CA SER A 140 28.96 -5.05 6.96
C SER A 140 29.44 -5.51 8.33
N GLY A 141 30.72 -5.26 8.64
CA GLY A 141 31.27 -5.38 10.01
C GLY A 141 30.82 -4.26 10.95
N ALA A 142 29.74 -3.56 10.62
CA ALA A 142 29.16 -2.50 11.43
C ALA A 142 28.32 -3.08 12.57
N ALA A 143 27.93 -2.23 13.54
CA ALA A 143 27.03 -2.63 14.61
C ALA A 143 25.73 -3.24 14.04
N PRO A 144 25.21 -4.35 14.62
CA PRO A 144 24.02 -5.00 14.12
C PRO A 144 22.84 -4.03 14.06
N LYS A 145 22.21 -3.92 12.90
CA LYS A 145 20.94 -3.22 12.74
C LYS A 145 19.82 -4.11 13.23
N THR A 146 18.97 -3.54 14.08
CA THR A 146 17.78 -4.21 14.65
C THR A 146 16.52 -3.49 14.19
N CYS A 147 15.46 -4.23 13.89
CA CYS A 147 14.10 -3.69 13.70
C CYS A 147 13.20 -4.01 14.90
N TYR A 148 11.98 -3.49 14.88
CA TYR A 148 10.97 -3.87 15.88
C TYR A 148 10.65 -5.37 15.75
N PHE A 149 10.55 -6.07 16.88
CA PHE A 149 10.41 -7.54 16.97
C PHE A 149 11.49 -8.35 16.24
N TYR A 150 12.73 -7.85 16.16
CA TYR A 150 13.80 -8.53 15.42
C TYR A 150 14.05 -9.97 15.92
N LYS A 151 14.03 -10.20 17.23
CA LYS A 151 14.31 -11.52 17.81
C LYS A 151 13.22 -12.54 17.48
N GLU A 152 11.97 -12.12 17.56
CA GLU A 152 10.79 -12.93 17.25
C GLU A 152 10.75 -13.23 15.75
N LEU A 153 11.05 -12.24 14.90
CA LEU A 153 11.14 -12.42 13.45
C LEU A 153 12.30 -13.33 13.06
N ASP A 154 13.45 -13.19 13.72
CA ASP A 154 14.61 -14.06 13.45
C ASP A 154 14.28 -15.51 13.80
N ALA A 155 13.69 -15.77 14.97
CA ALA A 155 13.27 -17.13 15.34
C ALA A 155 12.36 -17.81 14.30
N ILE A 156 11.51 -17.04 13.61
CA ILE A 156 10.60 -17.54 12.57
C ILE A 156 11.33 -17.67 11.21
N LEU A 157 12.19 -16.71 10.85
CA LEU A 157 12.73 -16.54 9.50
C LEU A 157 14.19 -16.98 9.33
N SER A 158 14.91 -17.31 10.41
CA SER A 158 16.31 -17.73 10.34
C SER A 158 16.51 -18.93 9.41
N SER A 159 15.58 -19.89 9.47
CA SER A 159 15.66 -21.19 8.77
C SER A 159 15.23 -21.15 7.29
N ASP A 160 14.50 -20.11 6.86
CA ASP A 160 14.00 -19.99 5.47
C ASP A 160 15.00 -19.40 4.48
N LEU A 161 15.96 -18.62 4.99
CA LEU A 161 16.83 -17.74 4.19
C LEU A 161 18.28 -18.24 4.17
N THR A 162 18.52 -19.47 4.58
CA THR A 162 19.84 -20.14 4.61
C THR A 162 19.98 -21.30 3.62
N ALA A 163 18.94 -21.57 2.81
CA ALA A 163 18.93 -22.61 1.79
C ALA A 163 19.15 -22.04 0.38
#